data_AF-A0A7W1YDM2-F1
#
_entry.id   AF-A0A7W1YDM2-F1
#
_cell.length_a   1.000
_cell.length_b   1.000
_cell.length_c   1.000
_cell.angle_alpha   90.00
_cell.angle_beta   90.00
_cell.angle_gamma   90.00
#
_symmetry.space_group_name_H-M   'P 1'
#
loop_
_entity.id
_entity.type
_entity.pdbx_description
1 polymer ?
#
loop_
_entity_poly.entity_id
_entity_poly.type
_entity_poly.pdbx_seq_one_letter_code
_entity_poly.pdbx_strand_id
1 'polypeptide(L)' 'QRDVYESTALLVTHRLQDAFTLATHIFNLKKHQMERIEGNGDDPNTTIMVMTNQGIVFRGSLVELLRSQDAYIKEYLA' A
#
# COMPACT_ATOMS: atom_id res chain seq x y z
N GLN A 1 8.64 26.60 8.65
CA GLN A 1 7.82 25.86 7.68
C GLN A 1 8.29 24.42 7.73
N ARG A 2 7.41 23.45 8.04
CA ARG A 2 7.79 22.03 8.11
C ARG A 2 7.88 21.51 6.68
N ASP A 3 8.99 20.85 6.33
CA ASP A 3 9.06 20.09 5.09
C ASP A 3 8.13 18.89 5.24
N VAL A 4 6.99 18.92 4.55
CA VAL A 4 5.99 17.84 4.51
C VAL A 4 6.09 17.05 3.21
N TYR A 5 6.97 17.50 2.31
CA TYR A 5 7.26 16.84 1.05
C TYR A 5 8.15 15.63 1.27
N GLU A 6 7.87 14.52 0.58
CA GLU A 6 8.64 13.26 0.68
C GLU A 6 8.83 12.73 2.11
N SER A 7 7.90 13.06 3.00
CA SER A 7 7.92 12.58 4.38
C SER A 7 7.40 11.15 4.48
N THR A 8 8.05 10.31 5.27
CA THR A 8 7.56 8.98 5.61
C THR A 8 6.24 9.08 6.38
N ALA A 9 5.23 8.34 5.96
CA ALA A 9 3.92 8.26 6.61
C ALA A 9 3.53 6.80 6.87
N LEU A 10 2.68 6.58 7.89
CA LEU A 10 2.07 5.29 8.20
C LEU A 10 0.56 5.46 8.24
N LEU A 11 -0.16 4.65 7.45
CA LEU A 11 -1.61 4.55 7.49
C LEU A 11 -2.01 3.19 8.06
N VAL A 12 -2.86 3.19 9.09
CA VAL A 12 -3.46 1.98 9.65
C VAL A 12 -4.94 1.98 9.29
N THR A 13 -5.38 0.95 8.58
CA THR A 13 -6.76 0.84 8.07
C THR A 13 -7.17 -0.62 7.96
N HIS A 14 -8.47 -0.87 8.08
CA HIS A 14 -9.07 -2.17 7.80
C HIS A 14 -9.51 -2.32 6.33
N ARG A 15 -9.42 -1.24 5.55
CA ARG A 15 -9.85 -1.23 4.15
C ARG A 15 -8.68 -1.55 3.24
N LEU A 16 -8.71 -2.74 2.66
CA LEU A 16 -7.74 -3.15 1.65
C LEU A 16 -7.65 -2.14 0.48
N GLN A 17 -8.76 -1.53 0.10
CA GLN A 17 -8.83 -0.52 -0.97
C GLN A 17 -7.86 0.66 -0.74
N ASP A 18 -7.69 1.10 0.52
CA ASP A 18 -6.80 2.21 0.85
C ASP A 18 -5.32 1.83 0.59
N ALA A 19 -4.95 0.60 0.95
CA ALA A 19 -3.61 0.06 0.69
C ALA A 19 -3.33 -0.04 -0.83
N PHE A 20 -4.33 -0.45 -1.61
CA PHE A 20 -4.24 -0.43 -3.06
C PHE A 20 -4.03 0.99 -3.61
N THR A 21 -4.82 1.96 -3.15
CA THR A 21 -4.69 3.35 -3.61
C THR A 21 -3.30 3.90 -3.30
N LEU A 22 -2.78 3.70 -2.09
CA LEU A 22 -1.44 4.16 -1.71
C LEU A 22 -0.32 3.52 -2.53
N ALA A 23 -0.41 2.21 -2.79
CA ALA A 23 0.62 1.51 -3.54
C ALA A 23 0.58 1.78 -5.05
N THR A 24 -0.55 2.25 -5.60
CA THR A 24 -0.75 2.36 -7.06
C THR A 24 -0.93 3.79 -7.56
N HIS A 25 -1.16 4.76 -6.67
CA HIS A 25 -1.40 6.15 -7.05
C HIS A 25 -0.55 7.11 -6.24
N ILE A 26 -0.12 8.19 -6.90
CA ILE A 26 0.53 9.34 -6.29
C ILE A 26 -0.29 10.60 -6.56
N PHE A 27 -0.26 11.56 -5.63
CA PHE A 27 -0.93 12.84 -5.84
C PHE A 27 -0.05 13.77 -6.68
N ASN A 28 -0.53 14.17 -7.86
CA ASN A 28 0.14 15.14 -8.71
C ASN A 28 -0.26 16.56 -8.31
N LEU A 29 0.64 17.30 -7.65
CA LEU A 29 0.37 18.69 -7.24
C LEU A 29 0.10 19.64 -8.40
N LYS A 30 0.74 19.44 -9.57
CA LYS A 30 0.60 20.36 -10.72
C LYS A 30 -0.80 20.26 -11.34
N LYS A 31 -1.35 19.05 -11.40
CA LYS A 31 -2.68 18.78 -11.93
C LYS A 31 -3.77 18.74 -10.85
N HIS A 32 -3.36 18.78 -9.58
CA HIS A 32 -4.23 18.73 -8.41
C HIS A 32 -5.15 17.50 -8.38
N GLN A 33 -4.60 16.33 -8.73
CA GLN A 33 -5.35 15.08 -8.83
C GLN A 33 -4.48 13.87 -8.47
N MET A 34 -5.13 12.77 -8.11
CA MET A 34 -4.47 11.47 -8.00
C MET A 34 -4.17 10.92 -9.40
N GLU A 35 -2.96 10.42 -9.60
CA GLU A 35 -2.54 9.75 -10.83
C GLU A 35 -1.99 8.37 -10.51
N ARG A 36 -2.28 7.41 -11.38
CA ARG A 36 -1.71 6.07 -11.27
C ARG A 36 -0.21 6.13 -11.56
N ILE A 37 0.58 5.38 -10.82
CA ILE A 37 2.03 5.25 -11.03
C ILE A 37 2.27 4.52 -12.35
N GLU A 38 3.16 5.05 -13.19
CA GLU A 38 3.54 4.44 -14.47
C GLU A 38 4.38 3.16 -14.24
N GLY A 39 4.20 2.12 -15.07
CA GLY A 39 4.92 0.84 -14.98
C GLY A 39 4.07 -0.32 -14.40
N ASN A 40 4.69 -1.25 -13.66
CA ASN A 40 4.02 -2.41 -13.05
C ASN A 40 2.97 -2.04 -11.98
N GLY A 41 2.79 -0.74 -11.71
CA GLY A 41 1.68 -0.22 -10.92
C GLY A 41 1.91 -0.26 -9.42
N ASP A 42 3.14 -0.51 -8.96
CA ASP A 42 3.54 -0.47 -7.56
C ASP A 42 4.61 0.59 -7.28
N ASP A 43 4.39 1.41 -6.25
CA ASP A 43 5.41 2.31 -5.69
C ASP A 43 6.49 1.50 -4.96
N PRO A 44 7.77 1.55 -5.37
CA PRO A 44 8.85 0.85 -4.67
C PRO A 44 9.06 1.33 -3.23
N ASN A 45 8.55 2.52 -2.87
CA ASN A 45 8.68 3.07 -1.51
C ASN A 45 7.51 2.70 -0.59
N THR A 46 6.45 2.07 -1.12
CA THR A 46 5.29 1.67 -0.33
C THR A 46 5.39 0.22 0.12
N THR A 47 5.47 0.01 1.44
CA THR A 47 5.42 -1.33 2.04
C THR A 47 4.04 -1.57 2.64
N ILE A 48 3.41 -2.69 2.26
CA ILE A 48 2.18 -3.17 2.86
C ILE A 48 2.50 -4.14 3.99
N MET A 49 1.79 -4.00 5.10
CA MET A 49 1.91 -4.89 6.25
C MET A 49 0.52 -5.33 6.70
N VAL A 50 0.32 -6.64 6.83
CA VAL A 50 -0.91 -7.22 7.38
C VAL A 50 -0.60 -7.78 8.75
N MET A 51 -1.42 -7.41 9.72
CA MET A 51 -1.26 -7.79 11.12
C MET A 51 -2.51 -8.51 11.62
N THR A 52 -2.29 -9.49 12.47
CA THR A 52 -3.32 -10.20 13.24
C THR A 52 -3.00 -10.09 14.73
N ASN A 53 -3.87 -10.66 15.56
CA ASN A 53 -3.62 -10.79 17.00
C ASN A 53 -2.34 -11.59 17.33
N GLN A 54 -1.81 -12.36 16.38
CA GLN A 54 -0.60 -13.18 16.54
C GLN A 54 0.67 -12.44 16.06
N GLY A 55 0.53 -11.25 15.48
CA GLY A 55 1.65 -10.44 14.97
C GLY A 55 1.53 -10.11 13.48
N ILE A 56 2.68 -9.81 12.85
CA ILE A 56 2.75 -9.51 11.42
C ILE A 56 2.68 -10.83 10.64
N VAL A 57 1.67 -10.96 9.78
CA VAL A 57 1.46 -12.15 8.94
C VAL A 57 1.89 -11.92 7.49
N PHE A 58 2.04 -10.65 7.08
CA PHE A 58 2.58 -10.29 5.77
C PHE A 58 3.33 -8.96 5.85
N ARG A 59 4.45 -8.85 5.13
CA ARG A 59 5.18 -7.60 4.88
C ARG A 59 5.81 -7.68 3.49
N GLY A 60 5.50 -6.72 2.63
CA GLY A 60 6.01 -6.71 1.25
C GLY A 60 5.33 -5.67 0.37
N SER A 61 5.52 -5.78 -0.94
CA SER A 61 4.82 -4.96 -1.93
C SER A 61 3.36 -5.39 -2.10
N LEU A 62 2.56 -4.56 -2.77
CA LEU A 62 1.19 -4.92 -3.15
C LEU A 62 1.17 -6.14 -4.09
N VAL A 63 2.13 -6.24 -5.01
CA VAL A 63 2.21 -7.38 -5.96
C VAL A 63 2.50 -8.68 -5.22
N GLU A 64 3.38 -8.66 -4.22
CA GLU A 64 3.67 -9.81 -3.37
C GLU A 64 2.46 -10.23 -2.54
N LEU A 65 1.68 -9.26 -2.03
CA LEU A 65 0.45 -9.53 -1.29
C LEU A 65 -0.55 -10.28 -2.17
N LEU A 66 -0.76 -9.81 -3.39
CA LEU A 66 -1.71 -10.42 -4.34
C LEU A 66 -1.28 -11.79 -4.85
N ARG A 67 0.02 -12.08 -4.83
CA ARG A 67 0.59 -13.38 -5.21
C ARG A 67 0.80 -14.30 -4.00
N SER A 68 0.43 -13.86 -2.80
CA SER A 68 0.61 -14.64 -1.59
C SER A 68 -0.13 -15.97 -1.67
N GLN A 69 0.58 -17.04 -1.32
CA GLN A 69 0.00 -18.38 -1.23
C GLN A 69 -0.50 -18.71 0.19
N ASP A 70 -0.27 -17.82 1.15
CA ASP A 70 -0.70 -17.96 2.53
C ASP A 70 -2.24 -18.03 2.63
N ALA A 71 -2.74 -18.97 3.42
CA ALA A 71 -4.17 -19.25 3.53
C ALA A 71 -4.94 -18.08 4.16
N TYR A 72 -4.37 -17.44 5.18
CA TYR A 72 -4.99 -16.29 5.84
C TYR A 72 -5.04 -15.09 4.89
N ILE A 73 -3.96 -14.82 4.15
CA ILE A 73 -3.94 -13.73 3.19
C ILE A 73 -4.96 -13.97 2.06
N LYS A 74 -5.08 -15.19 1.55
CA LYS A 74 -6.11 -15.51 0.54
C LYS A 74 -7.53 -15.28 1.05
N GLU A 75 -7.81 -15.69 2.29
CA GLU A 75 -9.11 -15.45 2.92
C GLU A 75 -9.37 -13.96 3.15
N TYR A 76 -8.36 -13.20 3.57
CA TYR A 76 -8.45 -11.76 3.77
C TYR A 76 -8.67 -10.98 2.46
N LEU A 77 -8.17 -11.48 1.33
CA LEU A 77 -8.31 -10.86 0.00
C LEU A 77 -9.61 -11.25 -0.72
N ALA A 78 -10.32 -12.29 -0.26
CA ALA A 78 -11.55 -12.80 -0.87
C ALA A 78 -12.78 -11.92 -0.57
#